data_AF-A0A7W6YA92-F1
#
_entry.id   AF-A0A7W6YA92-F1
#
_cell.length_a   1.000
_cell.length_b   1.000
_cell.length_c   1.000
_cell.angle_alpha   90.00
_cell.angle_beta   90.00
_cell.angle_gamma   90.00
#
_symmetry.space_group_name_H-M   'P 1'
#
loop_
_entity.id
_entity.type
_entity.pdbx_description
1 polymer ?
#
loop_
_entity_poly.entity_id
_entity_poly.type
_entity_poly.pdbx_seq_one_letter_code
_entity_poly.pdbx_strand_id
1 'polypeptide(L)'
;MLPQYYRVHEGNGDLGGRKTRVDFSGGIEFDTYGRPNNERPILFVRFHGPDNDVFVRQPLTVGALLETTAVWSEARTWVDVCDALPPDEQAVERALIISDLNKLAFDPGLTLYTAPVRMLEHFANVSDTLVAYEAAAKLSLICLNLCETQFGDLVLPDRMGVWGERNNASKKNMDPAFAYAAILLNAAELRTDQSVVDWLENGLKRSGLPDFASILSLALARMKIDNDVAPSRWSEAGQYLLLAGEELAAMRAKTLDPAVTLSLSRDYALPLPPLIDANLQTVRLSSSSFDYTKYSPTKMYDVEWELDKATRNLLSACR
;
A
#
# COMPACT_ATOMS: atom_id res chain seq x y z
N MET A 1 0.45 4.60 -12.80
CA MET A 1 -0.12 5.88 -12.31
C MET A 1 -1.24 6.29 -13.24
N LEU A 2 -2.45 6.54 -12.74
CA LEU A 2 -3.58 6.97 -13.59
C LEU A 2 -3.44 8.45 -13.99
N PRO A 3 -3.91 8.84 -15.19
CA PRO A 3 -3.86 10.21 -15.68
C PRO A 3 -4.49 11.25 -14.74
N GLN A 4 -3.99 12.50 -14.79
CA GLN A 4 -4.46 13.60 -13.93
C GLN A 4 -5.95 13.92 -14.12
N TYR A 5 -6.52 13.72 -15.31
CA TYR A 5 -7.93 14.02 -15.59
C TYR A 5 -8.92 13.11 -14.83
N TYR A 6 -8.45 12.01 -14.23
CA TYR A 6 -9.28 11.21 -13.33
C TYR A 6 -9.39 11.79 -11.92
N ARG A 7 -8.59 12.81 -11.62
CA ARG A 7 -8.53 13.45 -10.30
C ARG A 7 -9.25 14.78 -10.33
N VAL A 8 -9.96 15.04 -9.26
CA VAL A 8 -10.62 16.32 -9.02
C VAL A 8 -10.13 16.79 -7.66
N HIS A 9 -9.60 18.02 -7.63
CA HIS A 9 -9.27 18.74 -6.42
C HIS A 9 -9.98 20.08 -6.50
N GLU A 10 -11.19 20.14 -5.94
CA GLU A 10 -12.07 21.30 -5.97
C GLU A 10 -12.02 21.97 -4.59
N GLY A 11 -11.24 23.04 -4.48
CA GLY A 11 -11.24 23.89 -3.29
C GLY A 11 -9.89 24.51 -2.94
N ASN A 12 -9.94 25.68 -2.31
CA ASN A 12 -8.82 26.37 -1.65
C ASN A 12 -8.82 26.12 -0.12
N GLY A 13 -9.59 25.14 0.35
CA GLY A 13 -9.84 24.86 1.77
C GLY A 13 -8.98 23.75 2.36
N ASP A 14 -9.06 23.60 3.67
CA ASP A 14 -8.44 22.50 4.41
C ASP A 14 -9.33 21.24 4.33
N LEU A 15 -8.74 20.05 4.19
CA LEU A 15 -9.47 18.78 4.32
C LEU A 15 -9.93 18.64 5.77
N GLY A 16 -11.10 19.20 6.10
CA GLY A 16 -11.73 19.41 7.42
C GLY A 16 -11.37 18.49 8.61
N GLY A 17 -10.08 18.37 8.94
CA GLY A 17 -9.51 17.44 9.88
C GLY A 17 -10.13 16.03 9.85
N ARG A 18 -10.13 15.40 11.03
CA ARG A 18 -10.67 14.05 11.30
C ARG A 18 -12.16 13.89 10.99
N LYS A 19 -12.92 14.98 10.85
CA LYS A 19 -14.36 14.95 10.57
C LYS A 19 -14.71 14.89 9.07
N THR A 20 -13.71 14.85 8.21
CA THR A 20 -13.90 14.68 6.76
C THR A 20 -14.69 13.41 6.48
N ARG A 21 -15.84 13.56 5.83
CA ARG A 21 -16.63 12.42 5.33
C ARG A 21 -15.88 11.76 4.17
N VAL A 22 -15.87 10.43 4.17
CA VAL A 22 -15.30 9.61 3.10
C VAL A 22 -16.41 8.81 2.42
N ASP A 23 -16.38 8.75 1.08
CA ASP A 23 -17.29 7.93 0.30
C ASP A 23 -16.62 7.40 -0.97
N PHE A 24 -17.31 6.54 -1.70
CA PHE A 24 -16.80 5.94 -2.94
C PHE A 24 -17.58 6.38 -4.16
N SER A 25 -16.95 6.30 -5.32
CA SER A 25 -17.63 6.30 -6.62
C SER A 25 -16.93 5.34 -7.58
N GLY A 26 -17.67 4.79 -8.54
CA GLY A 26 -17.11 3.94 -9.58
C GLY A 26 -17.00 4.71 -10.89
N GLY A 27 -15.86 4.61 -11.57
CA GLY A 27 -15.69 5.05 -12.96
C GLY A 27 -15.09 3.94 -13.81
N ILE A 28 -14.61 4.30 -15.00
CA ILE A 28 -14.07 3.38 -16.01
C ILE A 28 -12.88 4.02 -16.73
N GLU A 29 -11.91 3.19 -17.11
CA GLU A 29 -10.81 3.62 -17.97
C GLU A 29 -11.27 3.89 -19.40
N PHE A 30 -10.53 4.74 -20.11
CA PHE A 30 -10.62 4.83 -21.57
C PHE A 30 -9.61 3.88 -22.21
N ASP A 31 -10.00 3.22 -23.29
CA ASP A 31 -9.10 2.39 -24.10
C ASP A 31 -8.12 3.24 -24.94
N THR A 32 -7.26 2.58 -25.70
CA THR A 32 -6.27 3.25 -26.58
C THR A 32 -6.89 4.09 -27.70
N TYR A 33 -8.21 3.99 -27.92
CA TYR A 33 -8.98 4.77 -28.88
C TYR A 33 -9.81 5.87 -28.19
N GLY A 34 -9.63 6.08 -26.88
CA GLY A 34 -10.38 7.06 -26.10
C GLY A 34 -11.83 6.66 -25.82
N ARG A 35 -12.19 5.38 -25.96
CA ARG A 35 -13.55 4.88 -25.69
C ARG A 35 -13.66 4.35 -24.27
N PRO A 36 -14.78 4.60 -23.56
CA PRO A 36 -14.95 4.04 -22.22
C PRO A 36 -14.94 2.50 -22.24
N ASN A 37 -14.19 1.88 -21.32
CA ASN A 37 -14.04 0.44 -21.20
C ASN A 37 -14.64 -0.07 -19.87
N ASN A 38 -15.82 -0.71 -19.94
CA ASN A 38 -16.50 -1.26 -18.76
C ASN A 38 -15.76 -2.45 -18.13
N GLU A 39 -14.85 -3.09 -18.85
CA GLU A 39 -14.00 -4.17 -18.33
C GLU A 39 -12.84 -3.63 -17.48
N ARG A 40 -12.63 -2.31 -17.45
CA ARG A 40 -11.58 -1.64 -16.67
C ARG A 40 -12.20 -0.62 -15.73
N PRO A 41 -12.93 -1.08 -14.70
CA PRO A 41 -13.48 -0.18 -13.69
C PRO A 41 -12.37 0.47 -12.89
N ILE A 42 -12.65 1.67 -12.38
CA ILE A 42 -11.77 2.39 -11.46
C ILE A 42 -12.57 2.70 -10.20
N LEU A 43 -12.07 2.27 -9.06
CA LEU A 43 -12.58 2.69 -7.76
C LEU A 43 -12.04 4.07 -7.40
N PHE A 44 -12.93 5.01 -7.11
CA PHE A 44 -12.57 6.34 -6.64
C PHE A 44 -12.96 6.53 -5.19
N VAL A 45 -12.07 7.15 -4.42
CA VAL A 45 -12.34 7.65 -3.08
C VAL A 45 -12.68 9.14 -3.19
N ARG A 46 -13.67 9.56 -2.41
CA ARG A 46 -14.13 10.93 -2.30
C ARG A 46 -13.94 11.40 -0.87
N PHE A 47 -13.26 12.52 -0.71
CA PHE A 47 -13.15 13.26 0.55
C PHE A 47 -14.00 14.51 0.44
N HIS A 48 -14.81 14.75 1.46
CA HIS A 48 -15.70 15.90 1.51
C HIS A 48 -15.14 16.99 2.43
N GLY A 49 -15.30 18.24 2.02
CA GLY A 49 -14.97 19.39 2.85
C GLY A 49 -15.95 19.59 4.02
N PRO A 50 -15.71 20.61 4.87
CA PRO A 50 -16.58 20.95 6.01
C PRO A 50 -18.04 21.19 5.61
N ASP A 51 -18.28 21.77 4.43
CA ASP A 51 -19.62 22.06 3.89
C ASP A 51 -20.26 20.85 3.17
N ASN A 52 -19.66 19.66 3.29
CA ASN A 52 -20.09 18.39 2.67
C ASN A 52 -19.97 18.34 1.13
N ASP A 53 -19.41 19.37 0.51
CA ASP A 53 -19.02 19.36 -0.91
C ASP A 53 -17.83 18.42 -1.16
N VAL A 54 -17.76 17.83 -2.36
CA VAL A 54 -16.65 16.95 -2.74
C VAL A 54 -15.41 17.81 -2.93
N PHE A 55 -14.43 17.63 -2.04
CA PHE A 55 -13.18 18.38 -2.06
C PHE A 55 -12.14 17.66 -2.93
N VAL A 56 -11.94 16.36 -2.69
CA VAL A 56 -11.04 15.52 -3.47
C VAL A 56 -11.78 14.30 -3.97
N ARG A 57 -11.63 13.99 -5.25
CA ARG A 57 -11.97 12.70 -5.83
C ARG A 57 -10.76 12.16 -6.57
N GLN A 58 -10.33 10.95 -6.22
CA GLN A 58 -9.13 10.36 -6.79
C GLN A 58 -9.25 8.84 -6.85
N PRO A 59 -8.56 8.18 -7.81
CA PRO A 59 -8.57 6.74 -7.86
C PRO A 59 -7.82 6.16 -6.66
N LEU A 60 -8.35 5.08 -6.08
CA LEU A 60 -7.58 4.23 -5.18
C LEU A 60 -6.67 3.36 -6.04
N THR A 61 -5.38 3.32 -5.72
CA THR A 61 -4.38 2.65 -6.57
C THR A 61 -3.52 1.69 -5.75
N VAL A 62 -2.96 0.68 -6.43
CA VAL A 62 -1.92 -0.19 -5.86
C VAL A 62 -0.76 0.62 -5.25
N GLY A 63 -0.39 1.74 -5.90
CA GLY A 63 0.65 2.63 -5.38
C GLY A 63 0.30 3.22 -4.01
N ALA A 64 -0.97 3.54 -3.75
CA ALA A 64 -1.41 4.04 -2.44
C ALA A 64 -1.31 2.96 -1.35
N LEU A 65 -1.63 1.70 -1.70
CA LEU A 65 -1.49 0.56 -0.78
C LEU A 65 -0.01 0.30 -0.46
N LEU A 66 0.85 0.32 -1.48
CA LEU A 66 2.31 0.17 -1.29
C LEU A 66 2.87 1.30 -0.42
N GLU A 67 2.47 2.54 -0.68
CA GLU A 67 2.90 3.69 0.12
C GLU A 67 2.44 3.56 1.57
N THR A 68 1.21 3.09 1.81
CA THR A 68 0.71 2.84 3.17
C THR A 68 1.59 1.82 3.90
N THR A 69 2.05 0.76 3.22
CA THR A 69 3.00 -0.21 3.82
C THR A 69 4.39 0.38 4.05
N ALA A 70 4.83 1.30 3.19
CA ALA A 70 6.12 1.97 3.33
C ALA A 70 6.12 2.92 4.53
N VAL A 71 5.12 3.82 4.62
CA VAL A 71 4.95 4.74 5.76
C VAL A 71 4.80 3.98 7.07
N TRP A 72 4.08 2.85 7.08
CA TRP A 72 4.02 2.01 8.28
C TRP A 72 5.38 1.41 8.67
N SER A 73 6.21 1.03 7.69
CA SER A 73 7.58 0.54 7.97
C SER A 73 8.44 1.62 8.63
N GLU A 74 8.31 2.87 8.18
CA GLU A 74 8.97 4.03 8.80
C GLU A 74 8.44 4.30 10.22
N ALA A 75 7.12 4.39 10.37
CA ALA A 75 6.46 4.62 11.66
C ALA A 75 6.83 3.53 12.67
N ARG A 76 6.81 2.26 12.26
CA ARG A 76 7.19 1.13 13.11
C ARG A 76 8.67 1.18 13.48
N THR A 77 9.54 1.64 12.58
CA THR A 77 10.97 1.86 12.90
C THR A 77 11.14 2.94 13.95
N TRP A 78 10.39 4.05 13.87
CA TRP A 78 10.41 5.09 14.90
C TRP A 78 9.89 4.58 16.24
N VAL A 79 8.83 3.77 16.25
CA VAL A 79 8.34 3.12 17.47
C VAL A 79 9.39 2.19 18.08
N ASP A 80 10.05 1.36 17.27
CA ASP A 80 11.11 0.47 17.74
C ASP A 80 12.29 1.24 18.39
N VAL A 81 12.68 2.39 17.81
CA VAL A 81 13.72 3.27 18.38
C VAL A 81 13.22 3.94 19.65
N CYS A 82 11.98 4.43 19.65
CA CYS A 82 11.35 5.06 20.80
C CYS A 82 11.24 4.11 22.00
N ASP A 83 11.00 2.82 21.75
CA ASP A 83 10.90 1.80 22.81
C ASP A 83 12.24 1.49 23.50
N ALA A 84 13.36 1.96 22.94
CA ALA A 84 14.68 1.87 23.56
C ALA A 84 15.01 3.08 24.47
N LEU A 85 14.14 4.10 24.52
CA LEU A 85 14.34 5.32 25.32
C LEU A 85 13.86 5.16 26.78
N PRO A 86 14.33 6.01 27.71
CA PRO A 86 13.77 6.10 29.05
C PRO A 86 12.25 6.41 29.02
N PRO A 87 11.46 5.95 30.02
CA PRO A 87 9.98 6.06 29.98
C PRO A 87 9.43 7.47 29.76
N ASP A 88 10.04 8.49 30.37
CA ASP A 88 9.59 9.88 30.24
C ASP A 88 9.83 10.43 28.82
N GLU A 89 10.94 10.05 28.19
CA GLU A 89 11.28 10.41 26.80
C GLU A 89 10.39 9.65 25.82
N GLN A 90 10.10 8.37 26.09
CA GLN A 90 9.23 7.54 25.26
C GLN A 90 7.84 8.15 25.09
N ALA A 91 7.27 8.72 26.17
CA ALA A 91 5.96 9.37 26.10
C ALA A 91 5.96 10.61 25.18
N VAL A 92 7.04 11.40 25.23
CA VAL A 92 7.20 12.60 24.40
C VAL A 92 7.39 12.21 22.94
N GLU A 93 8.30 11.28 22.66
CA GLU A 93 8.60 10.84 21.28
C GLU A 93 7.39 10.15 20.62
N ARG A 94 6.63 9.33 21.35
CA ARG A 94 5.37 8.77 20.84
C ARG A 94 4.37 9.85 20.46
N ALA A 95 4.25 10.91 21.24
CA ALA A 95 3.36 12.03 20.91
C ALA A 95 3.82 12.78 19.66
N LEU A 96 5.14 12.94 19.44
CA LEU A 96 5.70 13.53 18.23
C LEU A 96 5.46 12.67 16.99
N ILE A 97 5.70 11.36 17.08
CA ILE A 97 5.41 10.40 15.99
C ILE A 97 3.94 10.51 15.57
N ILE A 98 3.01 10.48 16.54
CA ILE A 98 1.57 10.62 16.26
C ILE A 98 1.27 11.99 15.63
N SER A 99 1.90 13.07 16.10
CA SER A 99 1.73 14.40 15.51
C SER A 99 2.15 14.45 14.05
N ASP A 100 3.29 13.86 13.70
CA ASP A 100 3.82 13.86 12.34
C ASP A 100 3.00 12.97 11.41
N LEU A 101 2.56 11.79 11.87
CA LEU A 101 1.64 10.95 11.11
C LEU A 101 0.29 11.63 10.88
N ASN A 102 -0.21 12.41 11.84
CA ASN A 102 -1.40 13.24 11.61
C ASN A 102 -1.13 14.28 10.52
N LYS A 103 -0.03 15.04 10.58
CA LYS A 103 0.28 16.03 9.53
C LYS A 103 0.31 15.38 8.15
N LEU A 104 0.93 14.21 8.03
CA LEU A 104 0.98 13.44 6.79
C LEU A 104 -0.42 13.00 6.33
N ALA A 105 -1.18 12.33 7.20
CA ALA A 105 -2.49 11.78 6.85
C ALA A 105 -3.50 12.85 6.39
N PHE A 106 -3.42 14.04 6.99
CA PHE A 106 -4.34 15.14 6.73
C PHE A 106 -3.84 16.17 5.70
N ASP A 107 -2.64 15.98 5.12
CA ASP A 107 -2.13 16.87 4.07
C ASP A 107 -2.96 16.72 2.76
N PRO A 108 -3.62 17.80 2.28
CA PRO A 108 -4.36 17.78 1.01
C PRO A 108 -3.53 17.44 -0.22
N GLY A 109 -2.23 17.73 -0.21
CA GLY A 109 -1.31 17.39 -1.29
C GLY A 109 -0.96 15.90 -1.35
N LEU A 110 -1.22 15.15 -0.28
CA LEU A 110 -0.82 13.74 -0.13
C LEU A 110 -2.00 12.77 -0.13
N THR A 111 -3.22 13.25 -0.39
CA THR A 111 -4.42 12.40 -0.37
C THR A 111 -4.26 11.13 -1.18
N LEU A 112 -3.59 11.19 -2.34
CA LEU A 112 -3.40 10.04 -3.23
C LEU A 112 -2.76 8.87 -2.50
N TYR A 113 -1.83 9.17 -1.61
CA TYR A 113 -1.03 8.23 -0.86
C TYR A 113 -1.70 7.85 0.46
N THR A 114 -2.36 8.80 1.12
CA THR A 114 -2.99 8.61 2.42
C THR A 114 -4.41 8.05 2.35
N ALA A 115 -4.97 7.90 1.15
CA ALA A 115 -6.34 7.42 0.96
C ALA A 115 -6.70 6.13 1.71
N PRO A 116 -5.87 5.07 1.70
CA PRO A 116 -6.20 3.82 2.39
C PRO A 116 -6.37 4.02 3.91
N VAL A 117 -5.48 4.82 4.51
CA VAL A 117 -5.49 5.14 5.94
C VAL A 117 -6.71 5.99 6.28
N ARG A 118 -6.99 7.02 5.50
CA ARG A 118 -8.14 7.92 5.71
C ARG A 118 -9.48 7.20 5.53
N MET A 119 -9.55 6.27 4.60
CA MET A 119 -10.68 5.35 4.47
C MET A 119 -10.83 4.50 5.74
N LEU A 120 -9.74 3.95 6.25
CA LEU A 120 -9.80 3.10 7.44
C LEU A 120 -10.21 3.89 8.69
N GLU A 121 -9.62 5.07 8.93
CA GLU A 121 -10.04 5.97 10.03
C GLU A 121 -11.56 6.21 9.99
N HIS A 122 -12.11 6.45 8.79
CA HIS A 122 -13.52 6.72 8.61
C HIS A 122 -14.42 5.47 8.77
N PHE A 123 -14.13 4.38 8.05
CA PHE A 123 -15.03 3.21 8.01
C PHE A 123 -14.85 2.26 9.19
N ALA A 124 -13.67 2.21 9.78
CA ALA A 124 -13.39 1.43 10.98
C ALA A 124 -13.50 2.26 12.27
N ASN A 125 -13.83 3.56 12.17
CA ASN A 125 -14.00 4.49 13.30
C ASN A 125 -12.74 4.57 14.20
N VAL A 126 -11.56 4.64 13.57
CA VAL A 126 -10.26 4.67 14.27
C VAL A 126 -9.78 6.12 14.37
N SER A 127 -9.55 6.58 15.60
CA SER A 127 -9.06 7.94 15.85
C SER A 127 -7.56 8.01 16.13
N ASP A 128 -6.91 6.90 16.49
CA ASP A 128 -5.46 6.86 16.61
C ASP A 128 -4.83 6.62 15.24
N THR A 129 -4.12 7.63 14.72
CA THR A 129 -3.55 7.57 13.37
C THR A 129 -2.43 6.53 13.27
N LEU A 130 -1.70 6.24 14.35
CA LEU A 130 -0.69 5.18 14.36
C LEU A 130 -1.37 3.81 14.21
N VAL A 131 -2.44 3.55 14.97
CA VAL A 131 -3.26 2.33 14.83
C VAL A 131 -3.91 2.25 13.45
N ALA A 132 -4.35 3.38 12.90
CA ALA A 132 -4.93 3.42 11.56
C ALA A 132 -3.92 3.05 10.48
N TYR A 133 -2.68 3.53 10.57
CA TYR A 133 -1.59 3.13 9.67
C TYR A 133 -1.26 1.64 9.81
N GLU A 134 -1.18 1.11 11.03
CA GLU A 134 -0.95 -0.32 11.27
C GLU A 134 -2.01 -1.17 10.57
N ALA A 135 -3.28 -0.88 10.85
CA ALA A 135 -4.41 -1.62 10.31
C ALA A 135 -4.50 -1.49 8.78
N ALA A 136 -4.26 -0.29 8.25
CA ALA A 136 -4.32 -0.02 6.82
C ALA A 136 -3.17 -0.70 6.07
N ALA A 137 -1.98 -0.73 6.66
CA ALA A 137 -0.83 -1.41 6.09
C ALA A 137 -1.04 -2.92 6.09
N LYS A 138 -1.52 -3.52 7.20
CA LYS A 138 -1.80 -4.97 7.26
C LYS A 138 -2.90 -5.37 6.28
N LEU A 139 -3.98 -4.57 6.16
CA LEU A 139 -5.00 -4.79 5.14
C LEU A 139 -4.42 -4.66 3.72
N SER A 140 -3.58 -3.66 3.47
CA SER A 140 -2.88 -3.47 2.20
C SER A 140 -2.02 -4.68 1.85
N LEU A 141 -1.27 -5.22 2.82
CA LEU A 141 -0.46 -6.42 2.63
C LEU A 141 -1.30 -7.61 2.17
N ILE A 142 -2.46 -7.82 2.81
CA ILE A 142 -3.38 -8.89 2.43
C ILE A 142 -3.86 -8.68 0.99
N CYS A 143 -4.40 -7.50 0.67
CA CYS A 143 -4.96 -7.20 -0.65
C CYS A 143 -3.94 -7.32 -1.78
N LEU A 144 -2.70 -6.90 -1.53
CA LEU A 144 -1.59 -7.02 -2.49
C LEU A 144 -1.15 -8.47 -2.72
N ASN A 145 -1.54 -9.40 -1.85
CA ASN A 145 -1.16 -10.82 -1.91
C ASN A 145 -2.36 -11.76 -2.13
N LEU A 146 -3.55 -11.23 -2.45
CA LEU A 146 -4.67 -12.07 -2.87
C LEU A 146 -4.36 -12.73 -4.23
N CYS A 147 -4.74 -13.99 -4.37
CA CYS A 147 -4.64 -14.76 -5.59
C CYS A 147 -6.01 -14.84 -6.30
N GLU A 148 -5.99 -15.31 -7.54
CA GLU A 148 -7.18 -15.40 -8.41
C GLU A 148 -8.40 -16.05 -7.74
N THR A 149 -8.21 -17.16 -7.01
CA THR A 149 -9.31 -17.85 -6.32
C THR A 149 -9.94 -16.98 -5.25
N GLN A 150 -9.14 -16.27 -4.44
CA GLN A 150 -9.65 -15.37 -3.42
C GLN A 150 -10.36 -14.15 -4.01
N PHE A 151 -9.90 -13.64 -5.16
CA PHE A 151 -10.66 -12.64 -5.89
C PHE A 151 -11.99 -13.16 -6.39
N GLY A 152 -12.08 -14.43 -6.82
CA GLY A 152 -13.33 -15.09 -7.17
C GLY A 152 -14.31 -15.21 -5.99
N ASP A 153 -13.79 -15.57 -4.81
CA ASP A 153 -14.57 -15.82 -3.59
C ASP A 153 -14.97 -14.56 -2.82
N LEU A 154 -14.34 -13.41 -3.12
CA LEU A 154 -14.57 -12.15 -2.42
C LEU A 154 -16.06 -11.77 -2.37
N VAL A 155 -16.62 -11.76 -1.16
CA VAL A 155 -17.99 -11.31 -0.86
C VAL A 155 -18.01 -9.80 -0.74
N LEU A 156 -18.91 -9.17 -1.49
CA LEU A 156 -19.00 -7.71 -1.56
C LEU A 156 -20.02 -7.17 -0.56
N PRO A 157 -19.73 -6.04 0.10
CA PRO A 157 -20.71 -5.36 0.94
C PRO A 157 -21.85 -4.78 0.09
N ASP A 158 -23.06 -4.71 0.65
CA ASP A 158 -24.26 -4.18 -0.03
C ASP A 158 -24.05 -2.78 -0.62
N ARG A 159 -23.24 -1.94 0.04
CA ARG A 159 -22.90 -0.58 -0.40
C ARG A 159 -22.21 -0.55 -1.76
N MET A 160 -21.50 -1.61 -2.15
CA MET A 160 -20.87 -1.74 -3.47
C MET A 160 -21.80 -2.31 -4.54
N GLY A 161 -23.00 -2.78 -4.17
CA GLY A 161 -23.98 -3.36 -5.10
C GLY A 161 -24.40 -2.40 -6.22
N VAL A 162 -24.33 -1.09 -5.98
CA VAL A 162 -24.64 -0.03 -6.96
C VAL A 162 -23.74 -0.04 -8.20
N TRP A 163 -22.60 -0.74 -8.18
CA TRP A 163 -21.68 -0.81 -9.33
C TRP A 163 -21.95 -1.97 -10.29
N GLY A 164 -22.85 -2.90 -9.93
CA GLY A 164 -23.31 -3.97 -10.82
C GLY A 164 -22.17 -4.77 -11.47
N GLU A 165 -22.18 -4.87 -12.80
CA GLU A 165 -21.20 -5.65 -13.57
C GLU A 165 -19.74 -5.20 -13.38
N ARG A 166 -19.51 -3.93 -12.99
CA ARG A 166 -18.17 -3.43 -12.72
C ARG A 166 -17.51 -4.17 -11.55
N ASN A 167 -18.30 -4.67 -10.60
CA ASN A 167 -17.77 -5.50 -9.52
C ASN A 167 -17.16 -6.79 -10.06
N ASN A 168 -17.82 -7.43 -11.03
CA ASN A 168 -17.31 -8.64 -11.66
C ASN A 168 -16.02 -8.36 -12.44
N ALA A 169 -15.97 -7.22 -13.13
CA ALA A 169 -14.76 -6.79 -13.83
C ALA A 169 -13.60 -6.52 -12.86
N SER A 170 -13.83 -5.85 -11.72
CA SER A 170 -12.81 -5.62 -10.70
C SER A 170 -12.26 -6.92 -10.11
N LYS A 171 -13.14 -7.90 -9.82
CA LYS A 171 -12.73 -9.24 -9.36
C LYS A 171 -11.92 -9.97 -10.43
N LYS A 172 -12.38 -9.97 -11.69
CA LYS A 172 -11.67 -10.58 -12.83
C LYS A 172 -10.29 -9.96 -13.06
N ASN A 173 -10.16 -8.65 -12.88
CA ASN A 173 -8.90 -7.93 -13.02
C ASN A 173 -7.99 -8.08 -11.79
N MET A 174 -8.44 -8.77 -10.74
CA MET A 174 -7.70 -8.95 -9.49
C MET A 174 -7.24 -7.61 -8.89
N ASP A 175 -8.12 -6.60 -8.89
CA ASP A 175 -7.77 -5.24 -8.44
C ASP A 175 -7.61 -5.18 -6.90
N PRO A 176 -6.38 -4.99 -6.38
CA PRO A 176 -6.14 -4.95 -4.93
C PRO A 176 -6.81 -3.76 -4.23
N ALA A 177 -6.95 -2.62 -4.93
CA ALA A 177 -7.61 -1.44 -4.38
C ALA A 177 -9.11 -1.69 -4.18
N PHE A 178 -9.74 -2.38 -5.14
CA PHE A 178 -11.13 -2.81 -5.00
C PHE A 178 -11.30 -3.79 -3.82
N ALA A 179 -10.42 -4.79 -3.71
CA ALA A 179 -10.44 -5.74 -2.58
C ALA A 179 -10.26 -5.04 -1.23
N TYR A 180 -9.35 -4.07 -1.14
CA TYR A 180 -9.14 -3.27 0.07
C TYR A 180 -10.43 -2.62 0.56
N ALA A 181 -11.14 -1.93 -0.34
CA ALA A 181 -12.39 -1.28 0.02
C ALA A 181 -13.51 -2.28 0.39
N ALA A 182 -13.59 -3.42 -0.30
CA ALA A 182 -14.58 -4.45 0.02
C ALA A 182 -14.37 -5.06 1.41
N ILE A 183 -13.13 -5.45 1.72
CA ILE A 183 -12.77 -6.05 3.01
C ILE A 183 -12.94 -5.03 4.14
N LEU A 184 -12.48 -3.79 3.95
CA LEU A 184 -12.63 -2.73 4.94
C LEU A 184 -14.11 -2.50 5.32
N LEU A 185 -15.00 -2.43 4.32
CA LEU A 185 -16.43 -2.24 4.55
C LEU A 185 -17.08 -3.45 5.25
N ASN A 186 -16.57 -4.67 5.04
CA ASN A 186 -17.05 -5.87 5.74
C ASN A 186 -16.50 -5.99 7.18
N ALA A 187 -15.31 -5.45 7.46
CA ALA A 187 -14.62 -5.57 8.74
C ALA A 187 -15.33 -4.88 9.91
N ALA A 188 -16.21 -3.91 9.64
CA ALA A 188 -16.87 -3.06 10.62
C ALA A 188 -15.87 -2.26 11.50
N GLU A 189 -16.37 -1.65 12.58
CA GLU A 189 -15.57 -0.80 13.47
C GLU A 189 -14.49 -1.59 14.23
N LEU A 190 -13.29 -1.03 14.30
CA LEU A 190 -12.19 -1.54 15.13
C LEU A 190 -12.40 -1.05 16.57
N ARG A 191 -12.75 -1.96 17.47
CA ARG A 191 -12.95 -1.62 18.88
C ARG A 191 -11.63 -1.42 19.61
N THR A 192 -11.63 -0.57 20.64
CA THR A 192 -10.43 -0.27 21.45
C THR A 192 -9.88 -1.47 22.22
N ASP A 193 -10.70 -2.49 22.48
CA ASP A 193 -10.32 -3.72 23.18
C ASP A 193 -9.87 -4.85 22.23
N GLN A 194 -9.97 -4.62 20.91
CA GLN A 194 -9.70 -5.61 19.89
C GLN A 194 -8.32 -5.35 19.27
N SER A 195 -7.54 -6.42 19.05
CA SER A 195 -6.29 -6.31 18.29
C SER A 195 -6.57 -6.05 16.81
N VAL A 196 -5.65 -5.37 16.12
CA VAL A 196 -5.75 -5.14 14.67
C VAL A 196 -5.85 -6.46 13.91
N VAL A 197 -5.11 -7.49 14.33
CA VAL A 197 -5.14 -8.82 13.71
C VAL A 197 -6.52 -9.45 13.85
N ASP A 198 -7.09 -9.47 15.06
CA ASP A 198 -8.43 -10.04 15.27
C ASP A 198 -9.51 -9.30 14.48
N TRP A 199 -9.38 -7.98 14.35
CA TRP A 199 -10.29 -7.18 13.52
C TRP A 199 -10.19 -7.56 12.04
N LEU A 200 -8.97 -7.71 11.52
CA LEU A 200 -8.73 -8.15 10.13
C LEU A 200 -9.28 -9.56 9.90
N GLU A 201 -9.03 -10.51 10.78
CA GLU A 201 -9.53 -11.89 10.64
C GLU A 201 -11.05 -11.93 10.55
N ASN A 202 -11.74 -11.12 11.35
CA ASN A 202 -13.19 -10.98 11.26
C ASN A 202 -13.64 -10.37 9.92
N GLY A 203 -12.91 -9.37 9.41
CA GLY A 203 -13.16 -8.77 8.10
C GLY A 203 -12.94 -9.74 6.95
N LEU A 204 -11.87 -10.53 6.98
CA LEU A 204 -11.57 -11.57 5.99
C LEU A 204 -12.67 -12.62 5.97
N LYS A 205 -13.05 -13.14 7.14
CA LYS A 205 -14.13 -14.12 7.27
C LYS A 205 -15.45 -13.61 6.69
N ARG A 206 -15.84 -12.36 6.99
CA ARG A 206 -17.05 -11.75 6.44
C ARG A 206 -16.96 -11.49 4.93
N SER A 207 -15.75 -11.34 4.42
CA SER A 207 -15.47 -11.20 2.99
C SER A 207 -15.36 -12.53 2.26
N GLY A 208 -15.62 -13.67 2.92
CA GLY A 208 -15.52 -15.01 2.33
C GLY A 208 -14.08 -15.46 2.09
N LEU A 209 -13.11 -14.83 2.74
CA LEU A 209 -11.68 -15.09 2.53
C LEU A 209 -11.09 -16.00 3.63
N PRO A 210 -10.00 -16.73 3.32
CA PRO A 210 -9.19 -17.42 4.32
C PRO A 210 -8.57 -16.45 5.33
N ASP A 211 -8.01 -17.02 6.40
CA ASP A 211 -7.24 -16.24 7.40
C ASP A 211 -5.97 -15.60 6.81
N PHE A 212 -5.43 -14.61 7.53
CA PHE A 212 -4.29 -13.80 7.09
C PHE A 212 -3.07 -14.68 6.77
N ALA A 213 -2.73 -15.62 7.65
CA ALA A 213 -1.59 -16.51 7.48
C ALA A 213 -1.73 -17.41 6.24
N SER A 214 -2.93 -17.91 5.97
CA SER A 214 -3.24 -18.75 4.81
C SER A 214 -3.09 -17.98 3.49
N ILE A 215 -3.53 -16.72 3.45
CA ILE A 215 -3.37 -15.86 2.27
C ILE A 215 -1.89 -15.66 1.95
N LEU A 216 -1.08 -15.27 2.95
CA LEU A 216 0.35 -15.03 2.73
C LEU A 216 1.10 -16.31 2.37
N SER A 217 0.73 -17.45 2.97
CA SER A 217 1.33 -18.74 2.65
C SER A 217 1.06 -19.15 1.20
N LEU A 218 -0.16 -18.94 0.71
CA LEU A 218 -0.51 -19.22 -0.69
C LEU A 218 0.25 -18.29 -1.65
N ALA A 219 0.31 -16.99 -1.34
CA ALA A 219 1.04 -16.01 -2.14
C ALA A 219 2.53 -16.37 -2.24
N LEU A 220 3.16 -16.70 -1.12
CA LEU A 220 4.56 -17.13 -1.08
C LEU A 220 4.79 -18.41 -1.89
N ALA A 221 3.89 -19.39 -1.82
CA ALA A 221 3.98 -20.60 -2.62
C ALA A 221 3.92 -20.32 -4.13
N ARG A 222 3.09 -19.35 -4.56
CA ARG A 222 3.02 -18.92 -5.96
C ARG A 222 4.26 -18.17 -6.42
N MET A 223 4.79 -17.26 -5.60
CA MET A 223 6.02 -16.52 -5.93
C MET A 223 7.19 -17.45 -6.27
N LYS A 224 7.30 -18.59 -5.59
CA LYS A 224 8.36 -19.59 -5.83
C LYS A 224 8.26 -20.31 -7.18
N ILE A 225 7.09 -20.31 -7.81
CA ILE A 225 6.85 -20.96 -9.10
C ILE A 225 7.26 -20.04 -10.25
N ASP A 226 6.99 -18.73 -10.13
CA ASP A 226 7.18 -17.72 -11.19
C ASP A 226 8.50 -16.94 -11.04
N ASN A 227 9.63 -17.64 -11.10
CA ASN A 227 10.95 -17.05 -10.82
C ASN A 227 11.82 -16.78 -12.07
N ASP A 228 11.26 -16.82 -13.28
CA ASP A 228 12.03 -16.64 -14.51
C ASP A 228 11.99 -15.20 -15.03
N VAL A 229 13.17 -14.57 -15.15
CA VAL A 229 13.31 -13.23 -15.72
C VAL A 229 13.90 -13.35 -17.11
N ALA A 230 13.09 -13.02 -18.12
CA ALA A 230 13.52 -13.07 -19.51
C ALA A 230 14.85 -12.31 -19.73
N PRO A 231 15.81 -12.85 -20.51
CA PRO A 231 17.08 -12.20 -20.79
C PRO A 231 16.92 -10.80 -21.40
N SER A 232 17.46 -9.79 -20.73
CA SER A 232 17.41 -8.38 -21.10
C SER A 232 18.44 -7.57 -20.32
N ARG A 233 18.57 -6.27 -20.62
CA ARG A 233 19.38 -5.35 -19.82
C ARG A 233 18.88 -5.19 -18.37
N TRP A 234 17.65 -5.65 -18.08
CA TRP A 234 16.98 -5.55 -16.78
C TRP A 234 17.11 -6.84 -15.96
N SER A 235 17.61 -7.94 -16.53
CA SER A 235 17.49 -9.26 -15.91
C SER A 235 18.20 -9.36 -14.56
N GLU A 236 19.34 -8.71 -14.39
CA GLU A 236 20.08 -8.73 -13.11
C GLU A 236 19.28 -8.04 -12.00
N ALA A 237 18.78 -6.82 -12.25
CA ALA A 237 17.95 -6.09 -11.31
C ALA A 237 16.62 -6.82 -11.04
N GLY A 238 15.99 -7.36 -12.09
CA GLY A 238 14.77 -8.16 -11.96
C GLY A 238 14.97 -9.41 -11.10
N GLN A 239 16.06 -10.16 -11.34
CA GLN A 239 16.38 -11.36 -10.56
C GLN A 239 16.65 -11.02 -9.09
N TYR A 240 17.34 -9.91 -8.84
CA TYR A 240 17.55 -9.42 -7.48
C TYR A 240 16.21 -9.10 -6.79
N LEU A 241 15.34 -8.33 -7.46
CA LEU A 241 14.04 -7.93 -6.90
C LEU A 241 13.13 -9.13 -6.61
N LEU A 242 13.15 -10.16 -7.45
CA LEU A 242 12.40 -11.40 -7.19
C LEU A 242 12.89 -12.11 -5.93
N LEU A 243 14.21 -12.31 -5.80
CA LEU A 243 14.79 -12.97 -4.62
C LEU A 243 14.58 -12.16 -3.34
N ALA A 244 14.81 -10.85 -3.40
CA ALA A 244 14.56 -9.97 -2.27
C ALA A 244 13.08 -9.95 -1.90
N GLY A 245 12.19 -9.96 -2.89
CA GLY A 245 10.75 -10.06 -2.72
C GLY A 245 10.32 -11.36 -2.05
N GLU A 246 10.91 -12.51 -2.42
CA GLU A 246 10.63 -13.80 -1.81
C GLU A 246 11.02 -13.83 -0.32
N GLU A 247 12.23 -13.36 0.01
CA GLU A 247 12.71 -13.29 1.40
C GLU A 247 11.85 -12.34 2.25
N LEU A 248 11.48 -11.18 1.69
CA LEU A 248 10.58 -10.23 2.32
C LEU A 248 9.19 -10.82 2.55
N ALA A 249 8.63 -11.51 1.56
CA ALA A 249 7.34 -12.18 1.67
C ALA A 249 7.38 -13.30 2.72
N ALA A 250 8.46 -14.07 2.79
CA ALA A 250 8.66 -15.11 3.80
C ALA A 250 8.76 -14.54 5.22
N MET A 251 9.44 -13.40 5.40
CA MET A 251 9.47 -12.69 6.67
C MET A 251 8.06 -12.22 7.06
N ARG A 252 7.36 -11.52 6.15
CA ARG A 252 6.01 -10.98 6.39
C ARG A 252 4.98 -12.08 6.69
N ALA A 253 5.11 -13.25 6.07
CA ALA A 253 4.26 -14.41 6.36
C ALA A 253 4.47 -14.95 7.79
N LYS A 254 5.66 -14.79 8.37
CA LYS A 254 5.97 -15.21 9.74
C LYS A 254 5.55 -14.17 10.78
N THR A 255 5.75 -12.88 10.47
CA THR A 255 5.48 -11.77 11.41
C THR A 255 4.02 -11.29 11.35
N LEU A 256 3.31 -11.58 10.26
CA LEU A 256 1.99 -11.02 9.95
C LEU A 256 1.98 -9.48 9.99
N ASP A 257 3.12 -8.88 9.60
CA ASP A 257 3.32 -7.44 9.60
C ASP A 257 3.99 -7.00 8.30
N PRO A 258 3.47 -6.00 7.58
CA PRO A 258 4.13 -5.46 6.41
C PRO A 258 5.41 -4.69 6.71
N ALA A 259 5.60 -4.23 7.95
CA ALA A 259 6.74 -3.39 8.31
C ALA A 259 8.08 -4.06 8.01
N VAL A 260 8.97 -3.33 7.36
CA VAL A 260 10.37 -3.69 7.19
C VAL A 260 11.21 -2.72 8.02
N THR A 261 11.43 -3.06 9.28
CA THR A 261 12.23 -2.24 10.20
C THR A 261 13.71 -2.61 10.16
N LEU A 262 14.57 -1.76 10.72
CA LEU A 262 16.00 -2.08 10.86
C LEU A 262 16.24 -3.32 11.75
N SER A 263 15.43 -3.48 12.80
CA SER A 263 15.48 -4.65 13.70
C SER A 263 15.17 -5.94 12.93
N LEU A 264 14.04 -5.98 12.22
CA LEU A 264 13.65 -7.13 11.39
C LEU A 264 14.64 -7.40 10.27
N SER A 265 15.16 -6.35 9.63
CA SER A 265 16.16 -6.49 8.58
C SER A 265 17.42 -7.19 9.05
N ARG A 266 17.82 -6.95 10.30
CA ARG A 266 18.93 -7.66 10.94
C ARG A 266 18.55 -9.07 11.36
N ASP A 267 17.42 -9.24 12.03
CA ASP A 267 17.02 -10.51 12.63
C ASP A 267 16.72 -11.58 11.57
N TYR A 268 16.27 -11.16 10.38
CA TYR A 268 16.03 -12.02 9.22
C TYR A 268 17.14 -11.96 8.16
N ALA A 269 18.22 -11.21 8.40
CA ALA A 269 19.31 -11.01 7.44
C ALA A 269 18.81 -10.71 6.02
N LEU A 270 17.93 -9.71 5.89
CA LEU A 270 17.27 -9.41 4.61
C LEU A 270 18.28 -8.93 3.56
N PRO A 271 18.09 -9.31 2.27
CA PRO A 271 19.01 -8.95 1.18
C PRO A 271 18.77 -7.51 0.70
N LEU A 272 18.77 -6.53 1.60
CA LEU A 272 18.43 -5.14 1.28
C LEU A 272 19.49 -4.50 0.35
N PRO A 273 19.07 -3.74 -0.67
CA PRO A 273 20.02 -3.12 -1.58
C PRO A 273 20.80 -2.05 -0.81
N PRO A 274 22.09 -1.83 -1.11
CA PRO A 274 22.79 -0.72 -0.49
C PRO A 274 22.21 0.60 -0.98
N LEU A 275 22.35 1.62 -0.14
CA LEU A 275 21.92 2.97 -0.46
C LEU A 275 23.00 3.63 -1.32
N ILE A 276 22.58 4.48 -2.26
CA ILE A 276 23.49 5.32 -3.04
C ILE A 276 23.20 6.77 -2.64
N ASP A 277 24.22 7.46 -2.12
CA ASP A 277 24.08 8.84 -1.67
C ASP A 277 24.17 9.86 -2.83
N ALA A 278 24.01 11.15 -2.52
CA ALA A 278 24.08 12.23 -3.50
C ALA A 278 25.46 12.37 -4.18
N ASN A 279 26.51 11.80 -3.59
CA ASN A 279 27.86 11.75 -4.14
C ASN A 279 28.14 10.43 -4.89
N LEU A 280 27.11 9.62 -5.13
CA LEU A 280 27.17 8.29 -5.74
C LEU A 280 28.00 7.29 -4.92
N GLN A 281 28.16 7.53 -3.63
CA GLN A 281 28.81 6.58 -2.71
C GLN A 281 27.82 5.52 -2.27
N THR A 282 28.26 4.26 -2.34
CA THR A 282 27.47 3.12 -1.89
C THR A 282 27.60 2.96 -0.38
N VAL A 283 26.50 3.11 0.34
CA VAL A 283 26.40 2.90 1.79
C VAL A 283 25.73 1.56 2.05
N ARG A 284 26.46 0.67 2.73
CA ARG A 284 25.95 -0.65 3.11
C ARG A 284 25.31 -0.58 4.49
N LEU A 285 24.08 -1.08 4.60
CA LEU A 285 23.49 -1.42 5.89
C LEU A 285 24.24 -2.62 6.47
N SER A 286 24.78 -2.47 7.69
CA SER A 286 25.68 -3.45 8.31
C SER A 286 25.07 -4.86 8.43
N SER A 287 23.75 -4.96 8.50
CA SER A 287 23.00 -6.20 8.62
C SER A 287 22.48 -6.77 7.30
N SER A 288 22.70 -6.12 6.16
CA SER A 288 22.21 -6.59 4.86
C SER A 288 23.01 -7.80 4.34
N SER A 289 22.29 -8.81 3.87
CA SER A 289 22.82 -10.01 3.20
C SER A 289 23.01 -9.85 1.69
N PHE A 290 22.96 -8.62 1.16
CA PHE A 290 23.14 -8.33 -0.26
C PHE A 290 24.43 -8.95 -0.83
N ASP A 291 24.28 -9.68 -1.94
CA ASP A 291 25.36 -10.41 -2.61
C ASP A 291 26.03 -9.56 -3.70
N TYR A 292 27.12 -8.88 -3.34
CA TYR A 292 27.94 -8.08 -4.25
C TYR A 292 28.71 -8.89 -5.30
N THR A 293 28.79 -10.22 -5.15
CA THR A 293 29.43 -11.08 -6.15
C THR A 293 28.49 -11.39 -7.30
N LYS A 294 27.18 -11.39 -7.02
CA LYS A 294 26.11 -11.67 -7.97
C LYS A 294 25.47 -10.41 -8.55
N TYR A 295 25.40 -9.33 -7.78
CA TYR A 295 24.69 -8.11 -8.13
C TYR A 295 25.58 -6.87 -8.01
N SER A 296 25.46 -5.96 -8.97
CA SER A 296 26.12 -4.65 -8.96
C SER A 296 25.12 -3.53 -8.66
N PRO A 297 25.18 -2.90 -7.46
CA PRO A 297 24.28 -1.80 -7.10
C PRO A 297 24.36 -0.61 -8.07
N THR A 298 25.57 -0.24 -8.49
CA THR A 298 25.77 0.85 -9.46
C THR A 298 25.12 0.53 -10.80
N LYS A 299 25.28 -0.70 -11.30
CA LYS A 299 24.63 -1.13 -12.54
C LYS A 299 23.10 -1.12 -12.40
N MET A 300 22.57 -1.60 -11.28
CA MET A 300 21.13 -1.58 -11.01
C MET A 300 20.58 -0.15 -10.97
N TYR A 301 21.31 0.78 -10.35
CA TYR A 301 20.97 2.21 -10.32
C TYR A 301 21.00 2.86 -11.70
N ASP A 302 22.05 2.64 -12.49
CA ASP A 302 22.17 3.18 -13.86
C ASP A 302 21.03 2.69 -14.74
N VAL A 303 20.69 1.41 -14.59
CA VAL A 303 19.60 0.74 -15.28
C VAL A 303 18.27 1.41 -14.90
N GLU A 304 17.96 1.55 -13.61
CA GLU A 304 16.76 2.27 -13.14
C GLU A 304 16.67 3.71 -13.68
N TRP A 305 17.77 4.45 -13.66
CA TRP A 305 17.83 5.82 -14.20
C TRP A 305 17.49 5.88 -15.69
N GLU A 306 18.02 4.95 -16.48
CA GLU A 306 17.68 4.84 -17.91
C GLU A 306 16.20 4.49 -18.14
N LEU A 307 15.59 3.69 -17.24
CA LEU A 307 14.15 3.38 -17.31
C LEU A 307 13.30 4.60 -17.02
N ASP A 308 13.61 5.34 -15.95
CA ASP A 308 12.91 6.56 -15.56
C ASP A 308 13.01 7.61 -16.68
N LYS A 309 14.21 7.83 -17.22
CA LYS A 309 14.43 8.71 -18.37
C LYS A 309 13.60 8.31 -19.58
N ALA A 310 13.59 7.03 -19.95
CA ALA A 310 12.79 6.53 -21.07
C ALA A 310 11.28 6.74 -20.82
N THR A 311 10.82 6.47 -19.60
CA THR A 311 9.42 6.64 -19.18
C THR A 311 9.00 8.11 -19.24
N ARG A 312 9.81 9.02 -18.70
CA ARG A 312 9.56 10.47 -18.75
C ARG A 312 9.55 11.00 -20.17
N ASN A 313 10.47 10.55 -21.02
CA ASN A 313 10.51 10.93 -22.44
C ASN A 313 9.24 10.49 -23.16
N LEU A 314 8.77 9.26 -22.91
CA LEU A 314 7.52 8.75 -23.49
C LEU A 314 6.30 9.55 -23.00
N LEU A 315 6.18 9.79 -21.69
CA LEU A 315 5.05 10.50 -21.10
C LEU A 315 5.02 11.99 -21.48
N SER A 316 6.18 12.61 -21.74
CA SER A 316 6.27 14.01 -22.17
C SER A 316 6.09 14.19 -23.67
N ALA A 317 6.48 13.22 -24.50
CA ALA A 317 6.27 13.25 -25.95
C ALA A 317 4.79 13.12 -26.36
N CYS A 318 3.93 12.63 -25.46
CA CYS A 318 2.48 12.50 -25.66
C CYS A 318 1.67 13.72 -25.16
N ARG A 319 2.31 14.88 -24.95
CA ARG A 319 1.64 16.15 -24.62
C ARG A 319 1.53 17.07 -25.83
#